data_AF-A0A941EBL1-F1
#
_entry.id   AF-A0A941EBL1-F1
#
_cell.length_a   1.000
_cell.length_b   1.000
_cell.length_c   1.000
_cell.angle_alpha   90.00
_cell.angle_beta   90.00
_cell.angle_gamma   90.00
#
_symmetry.space_group_name_H-M   'P 1'
#
loop_
_entity.id
_entity.type
_entity.pdbx_description
1 polymer ?
#
loop_
_entity_poly.entity_id
_entity_poly.type
_entity_poly.pdbx_seq_one_letter_code
_entity_poly.pdbx_strand_id
1 'polypeptide(L)'
;MYDLAAAPVPTTPAIVPASLRVTLAYGQDLVSAEFSGLRPLPSAPTVYSAFHWTAAPDQVPTLAVAPVFLGVGEGGCLFVDLALAPSVITVTGRQRVREELGAELANRLGAAIRDGARRFAVVVAGRPFHPDLLVVDPILVERLDDFDPARLADHVDVCFVVCALTAPADAQAIHRLSTPRPGRRIVPILVDEVVAADWSLFAR
;
A
#
# COMPACT_ATOMS: atom_id res chain seq x y z
N MET A 1 2.10 7.63 -31.03
CA MET A 1 3.12 8.50 -30.44
C MET A 1 2.33 9.62 -29.79
N TYR A 2 2.02 9.51 -28.49
CA TYR A 2 1.22 10.51 -27.78
C TYR A 2 2.17 11.62 -27.30
N ASP A 3 1.89 12.85 -27.71
CA ASP A 3 2.60 14.04 -27.27
C ASP A 3 2.12 14.38 -25.85
N LEU A 4 2.86 13.92 -24.84
CA LEU A 4 2.66 14.25 -23.44
C LEU A 4 3.21 15.65 -23.19
N ALA A 5 2.47 16.67 -23.61
CA ALA A 5 2.69 18.03 -23.11
C ALA A 5 2.54 17.99 -21.58
N ALA A 6 3.63 18.27 -20.86
CA ALA A 6 3.65 18.28 -19.41
C ALA A 6 2.62 19.30 -18.89
N ALA A 7 1.50 18.79 -18.35
CA ALA A 7 0.56 19.64 -17.64
C ALA A 7 1.27 20.26 -16.43
N PRO A 8 1.09 21.57 -16.17
CA PRO A 8 1.70 22.22 -15.02
C PRO A 8 1.19 21.59 -13.73
N VAL A 9 2.12 21.11 -12.90
CA VAL A 9 1.82 20.58 -11.56
C VAL A 9 1.27 21.73 -10.70
N PRO A 10 0.04 21.65 -10.17
CA PRO A 10 -0.51 22.71 -9.35
C PRO A 10 0.28 22.84 -8.03
N THR A 11 0.75 24.06 -7.74
CA THR A 11 1.54 24.42 -6.53
C THR A 11 0.69 24.87 -5.34
N THR A 12 -0.64 24.90 -5.48
CA THR A 12 -1.55 25.16 -4.37
C THR A 12 -1.69 23.88 -3.54
N PRO A 13 -1.66 23.91 -2.19
CA PRO A 13 -2.04 22.75 -1.38
C PRO A 13 -3.49 22.43 -1.68
N ALA A 14 -3.70 21.54 -2.65
CA ALA A 14 -5.00 21.02 -3.00
C ALA A 14 -5.56 20.36 -1.74
N ILE A 15 -6.79 20.70 -1.37
CA ILE A 15 -7.53 19.94 -0.38
C ILE A 15 -7.60 18.53 -0.93
N VAL A 16 -6.78 17.65 -0.38
CA VAL A 16 -6.70 16.26 -0.80
C VAL A 16 -8.06 15.67 -0.48
N PRO A 17 -8.77 15.12 -1.48
CA PRO A 17 -10.10 14.61 -1.21
C PRO A 17 -9.97 13.46 -0.19
N ALA A 18 -10.87 13.43 0.79
CA ALA A 18 -10.90 12.36 1.80
C ALA A 18 -11.22 10.99 1.19
N SER A 19 -11.56 10.95 -0.10
CA SER A 19 -11.77 9.75 -0.89
C SER A 19 -11.31 9.95 -2.33
N LEU A 20 -10.92 8.87 -3.00
CA LEU A 20 -10.54 8.86 -4.41
C LEU A 20 -11.05 7.57 -5.04
N ARG A 21 -11.75 7.67 -6.17
CA ARG A 21 -12.07 6.53 -7.03
C ARG A 21 -11.45 6.78 -8.40
N VAL A 22 -10.67 5.83 -8.89
CA VAL A 22 -9.92 5.98 -10.15
C VAL A 22 -9.72 4.62 -10.81
N THR A 23 -9.59 4.59 -12.14
CA THR A 23 -9.10 3.41 -12.87
C THR A 23 -7.80 3.79 -13.57
N LEU A 24 -6.81 2.91 -13.43
CA LEU A 24 -5.44 3.14 -13.89
C LEU A 24 -5.01 1.97 -14.75
N ALA A 25 -4.19 2.24 -15.76
CA ALA A 25 -3.44 1.23 -16.48
C ALA A 25 -2.21 0.81 -15.66
N TYR A 26 -2.00 -0.49 -15.51
CA TYR A 26 -0.84 -1.07 -14.85
C TYR A 26 -0.30 -2.20 -15.73
N GLY A 27 0.80 -1.95 -16.43
CA GLY A 27 1.29 -2.89 -17.45
C GLY A 27 0.27 -3.06 -18.59
N GLN A 28 -0.24 -4.29 -18.74
CA GLN A 28 -1.31 -4.62 -19.71
C GLN A 28 -2.70 -4.75 -19.05
N ASP A 29 -2.77 -4.56 -17.74
CA ASP A 29 -3.97 -4.74 -16.94
C ASP A 29 -4.54 -3.39 -16.47
N LEU A 30 -5.72 -3.43 -15.86
CA LEU A 30 -6.38 -2.28 -15.25
C LEU A 30 -6.51 -2.49 -13.74
N VAL A 31 -6.23 -1.43 -13.00
CA VAL A 31 -6.46 -1.36 -11.55
C VAL A 31 -7.52 -0.30 -11.29
N SER A 32 -8.69 -0.73 -10.82
CA SER A 32 -9.70 0.16 -10.26
C SER A 32 -9.43 0.31 -8.77
N ALA A 33 -9.20 1.53 -8.32
CA ALA A 33 -8.87 1.84 -6.94
C ALA A 33 -9.97 2.69 -6.32
N GLU A 34 -10.39 2.31 -5.11
CA GLU A 34 -11.32 3.05 -4.28
C GLU A 34 -10.70 3.26 -2.91
N PHE A 35 -10.56 4.53 -2.54
CA PHE A 35 -10.01 4.97 -1.27
C PHE A 35 -11.06 5.83 -0.57
N SER A 36 -11.34 5.54 0.68
CA SER A 36 -12.19 6.35 1.54
C SER A 36 -11.56 6.50 2.92
N GLY A 37 -11.67 7.70 3.49
CA GLY A 37 -11.06 7.99 4.78
C GLY A 37 -9.53 8.05 4.70
N LEU A 38 -8.95 8.73 5.68
CA LEU A 38 -7.52 8.87 5.85
C LEU A 38 -7.21 8.80 7.34
N ARG A 39 -6.07 8.20 7.70
CA ARG A 39 -5.57 8.26 9.07
C ARG A 39 -4.23 8.99 9.10
N PRO A 40 -4.21 10.25 9.56
CA PRO A 40 -2.97 11.00 9.71
C PRO A 40 -1.99 10.28 10.65
N LEU A 41 -0.71 10.37 10.33
CA LEU A 41 0.36 9.86 11.18
C LEU A 41 0.75 10.91 12.24
N PRO A 42 0.82 10.56 13.53
CA PRO A 42 1.17 11.51 14.59
C PRO A 42 2.57 12.11 14.44
N SER A 43 3.50 11.35 13.86
CA SER A 43 4.91 11.71 13.68
C SER A 43 5.19 12.51 12.41
N ALA A 44 4.16 12.74 11.59
CA ALA A 44 4.32 13.25 10.24
C ALA A 44 3.86 14.73 10.20
N PRO A 45 4.65 15.69 9.65
CA PRO A 45 4.21 17.06 9.46
C PRO A 45 2.85 17.15 8.73
N THR A 46 2.08 18.20 9.02
CA THR A 46 0.67 18.42 8.61
C THR A 46 0.39 18.46 7.09
N VAL A 47 1.37 18.13 6.24
CA VAL A 47 1.36 18.37 4.78
C VAL A 47 1.67 17.09 3.99
N TYR A 48 1.01 15.97 4.31
CA TYR A 48 1.05 14.79 3.43
C TYR A 48 -0.24 14.67 2.64
N SER A 49 -0.10 14.49 1.33
CA SER A 49 -1.22 14.05 0.49
C SER A 49 -1.21 12.53 0.41
N ALA A 50 -2.38 11.92 0.58
CA ALA A 50 -2.53 10.47 0.38
C ALA A 50 -2.37 10.08 -1.10
N PHE A 51 -2.60 11.02 -2.01
CA PHE A 51 -2.63 10.79 -3.44
C PHE A 51 -1.75 11.82 -4.15
N HIS A 52 -0.82 11.35 -4.98
CA HIS A 52 0.12 12.19 -5.69
C HIS A 52 0.15 11.81 -7.18
N TRP A 53 -0.25 12.73 -8.04
CA TRP A 53 -0.09 12.59 -9.48
C TRP A 53 1.26 13.17 -9.91
N THR A 54 1.95 12.44 -10.77
CA THR A 54 3.28 12.79 -11.26
C THR A 54 3.34 12.56 -12.77
N ALA A 55 4.30 13.17 -13.47
CA ALA A 55 4.41 12.99 -14.91
C ALA A 55 5.03 11.62 -15.28
N ALA A 56 5.86 11.06 -14.40
CA ALA A 56 6.63 9.85 -14.67
C ALA A 56 6.79 8.98 -13.41
N PRO A 57 6.96 7.65 -13.55
CA PRO A 57 7.00 6.71 -12.44
C PRO A 57 8.31 6.76 -11.61
N ASP A 58 9.31 7.51 -12.06
CA ASP A 58 10.55 7.78 -11.31
C ASP A 58 10.44 9.01 -10.40
N GLN A 59 9.39 9.82 -10.55
CA GLN A 59 9.13 11.02 -9.74
C GLN A 59 8.46 10.68 -8.40
N VAL A 60 9.04 9.73 -7.65
CA VAL A 60 8.46 9.25 -6.38
C VAL A 60 8.28 10.43 -5.39
N PRO A 61 7.09 10.60 -4.78
CA PRO A 61 6.85 11.69 -3.85
C PRO A 61 7.81 11.63 -2.65
N THR A 62 8.61 12.69 -2.47
CA THR A 62 9.64 12.76 -1.42
C THR A 62 9.05 12.82 -0.02
N LEU A 63 7.86 13.42 0.11
CA LEU A 63 7.19 13.59 1.39
C LEU A 63 6.48 12.30 1.84
N ALA A 64 5.75 11.60 0.96
CA ALA A 64 4.98 10.39 1.32
C ALA A 64 5.80 9.36 2.11
N VAL A 65 5.24 8.76 3.16
CA VAL A 65 5.94 7.83 4.07
C VAL A 65 6.15 6.46 3.44
N ALA A 66 5.10 5.90 2.83
CA ALA A 66 5.13 4.62 2.14
C ALA A 66 4.52 4.75 0.73
N PRO A 67 5.15 5.53 -0.17
CA PRO A 67 4.63 5.75 -1.51
C PRO A 67 4.71 4.46 -2.34
N VAL A 68 3.60 4.10 -2.96
CA VAL A 68 3.54 3.05 -3.98
C VAL A 68 2.99 3.62 -5.27
N PHE A 69 3.64 3.28 -6.38
CA PHE A 69 3.10 3.54 -7.71
C PHE A 69 1.94 2.57 -7.97
N LEU A 70 0.78 3.10 -8.35
CA LEU A 70 -0.43 2.29 -8.56
C LEU A 70 -0.77 2.10 -10.03
N GLY A 71 -0.36 3.01 -10.90
CA GLY A 71 -0.61 2.95 -12.33
C GLY A 71 -0.69 4.32 -12.99
N VAL A 72 -0.96 4.29 -14.29
CA VAL A 72 -1.09 5.48 -15.14
C VAL A 72 -2.56 5.77 -15.42
N GLY A 73 -3.00 6.99 -15.17
CA GLY A 73 -4.33 7.50 -15.49
C GLY A 73 -4.28 8.80 -16.28
N GLU A 74 -5.42 9.48 -16.40
CA GLU A 74 -5.52 10.74 -17.14
C GLU A 74 -4.61 11.85 -16.56
N GLY A 75 -4.37 11.81 -15.25
CA GLY A 75 -3.48 12.76 -14.56
C GLY A 75 -2.00 12.39 -14.57
N GLY A 76 -1.60 11.33 -15.29
CA GLY A 76 -0.23 10.81 -15.29
C GLY A 76 -0.07 9.59 -14.38
N CYS A 77 1.05 9.49 -13.68
CA CYS A 77 1.39 8.39 -12.77
C CYS A 77 0.84 8.67 -11.36
N LEU A 78 -0.08 7.82 -10.88
CA LEU A 78 -0.60 7.92 -9.52
C LEU A 78 0.29 7.18 -8.53
N PHE A 79 0.72 7.90 -7.50
CA PHE A 79 1.30 7.38 -6.28
C PHE A 79 0.32 7.51 -5.12
N VAL A 80 0.29 6.49 -4.26
CA VAL A 80 -0.52 6.46 -3.04
C VAL A 80 0.39 6.24 -1.85
N ASP A 81 0.21 7.01 -0.78
CA ASP A 81 0.92 6.78 0.48
C ASP A 81 0.15 5.76 1.33
N LEU A 82 0.58 4.50 1.31
CA LEU A 82 -0.10 3.44 2.04
C LEU A 82 -0.08 3.62 3.56
N ALA A 83 0.85 4.42 4.08
CA ALA A 83 0.92 4.71 5.51
C ALA A 83 -0.30 5.52 5.99
N LEU A 84 -1.03 6.17 5.07
CA LEU A 84 -2.23 6.96 5.31
C LEU A 84 -3.55 6.22 5.10
N ALA A 85 -3.51 4.92 4.77
CA ALA A 85 -4.69 4.06 4.80
C ALA A 85 -5.45 4.24 6.12
N PRO A 86 -6.75 3.96 6.25
CA PRO A 86 -7.43 4.07 7.55
C PRO A 86 -7.30 2.78 8.38
N SER A 87 -7.27 1.63 7.72
CA SER A 87 -7.32 0.32 8.37
C SER A 87 -6.61 -0.75 7.53
N VAL A 88 -7.39 -1.61 6.87
CA VAL A 88 -6.99 -2.70 5.98
C VAL A 88 -6.99 -2.20 4.55
N ILE A 89 -6.10 -2.73 3.73
CA ILE A 89 -6.09 -2.57 2.27
C ILE A 89 -6.43 -3.93 1.66
N THR A 90 -7.38 -3.97 0.72
CA THR A 90 -7.69 -5.20 -0.03
C THR A 90 -7.23 -5.10 -1.48
N VAL A 91 -6.70 -6.20 -2.01
CA VAL A 91 -6.29 -6.39 -3.40
C VAL A 91 -7.07 -7.59 -3.93
N THR A 92 -8.06 -7.28 -4.76
CA THR A 92 -9.07 -8.21 -5.27
C THR A 92 -9.05 -8.26 -6.80
N GLY A 93 -9.89 -9.11 -7.40
CA GLY A 93 -10.02 -9.23 -8.86
C GLY A 93 -9.42 -10.54 -9.38
N ARG A 94 -9.00 -10.55 -10.65
CA ARG A 94 -8.50 -11.76 -11.32
C ARG A 94 -7.28 -12.29 -10.58
N GLN A 95 -7.30 -13.58 -10.21
CA GLN A 95 -6.30 -14.19 -9.32
C GLN A 95 -4.85 -13.83 -9.67
N ARG A 96 -4.44 -14.09 -10.92
CA ARG A 96 -3.08 -13.78 -11.36
C ARG A 96 -2.74 -12.30 -11.18
N VAL A 97 -3.61 -11.40 -11.66
CA VAL A 97 -3.36 -9.96 -11.64
C VAL A 97 -3.35 -9.40 -10.20
N ARG A 98 -4.22 -9.90 -9.32
CA ARG A 98 -4.21 -9.49 -7.90
C ARG A 98 -2.95 -9.96 -7.18
N GLU A 99 -2.48 -11.18 -7.46
CA GLU A 99 -1.25 -11.74 -6.87
C GLU A 99 -0.02 -10.95 -7.37
N GLU A 100 0.01 -10.63 -8.65
CA GLU A 100 1.07 -9.84 -9.30
C GLU A 100 1.09 -8.39 -8.73
N LEU A 101 -0.06 -7.75 -8.60
CA LEU A 101 -0.20 -6.43 -7.96
C LEU A 101 0.19 -6.47 -6.47
N GLY A 102 -0.28 -7.47 -5.72
CA GLY A 102 0.06 -7.64 -4.31
C GLY A 102 1.57 -7.83 -4.09
N ALA A 103 2.22 -8.59 -4.98
CA ALA A 103 3.67 -8.78 -4.96
C ALA A 103 4.43 -7.50 -5.27
N GLU A 104 3.98 -6.74 -6.28
CA GLU A 104 4.59 -5.43 -6.59
C GLU A 104 4.48 -4.48 -5.40
N LEU A 105 3.31 -4.37 -4.76
CA LEU A 105 3.13 -3.49 -3.61
C LEU A 105 4.11 -3.85 -2.49
N ALA A 106 4.26 -5.15 -2.18
CA ALA A 106 5.21 -5.63 -1.18
C ALA A 106 6.66 -5.31 -1.57
N ASN A 107 7.03 -5.54 -2.83
CA ASN A 107 8.36 -5.26 -3.36
C ASN A 107 8.71 -3.77 -3.30
N ARG A 108 7.77 -2.90 -3.68
CA ARG A 108 7.93 -1.44 -3.64
C ARG A 108 8.09 -0.93 -2.22
N LEU A 109 7.28 -1.44 -1.29
CA LEU A 109 7.42 -1.14 0.12
C LEU A 109 8.79 -1.59 0.65
N GLY A 110 9.23 -2.81 0.32
CA GLY A 110 10.56 -3.32 0.70
C GLY A 110 11.70 -2.49 0.12
N ALA A 111 11.61 -2.09 -1.14
CA ALA A 111 12.60 -1.22 -1.78
C ALA A 111 12.70 0.15 -1.08
N ALA A 112 11.57 0.75 -0.71
CA ALA A 112 11.53 2.04 -0.02
C ALA A 112 12.12 1.98 1.42
N ILE A 113 12.22 0.81 2.05
CA ILE A 113 12.91 0.65 3.34
C ILE A 113 14.42 0.87 3.19
N ARG A 114 15.04 0.37 2.11
CA ARG A 114 16.50 0.45 1.91
C ARG A 114 17.04 1.87 1.86
N ASP A 115 16.20 2.84 1.50
CA ASP A 115 16.56 4.25 1.47
C ASP A 115 16.80 4.84 2.88
N GLY A 116 16.62 4.02 3.95
CA GLY A 116 17.14 4.25 5.31
C GLY A 116 16.44 5.36 6.10
N ALA A 117 15.60 6.17 5.45
CA ALA A 117 14.88 7.28 6.05
C ALA A 117 13.46 6.91 6.50
N ARG A 118 12.98 5.69 6.21
CA ARG A 118 11.57 5.32 6.38
C ARG A 118 11.33 4.56 7.69
N ARG A 119 10.31 4.97 8.42
CA ARG A 119 9.90 4.43 9.73
C ARG A 119 8.83 3.35 9.60
N PHE A 120 8.96 2.47 8.61
CA PHE A 120 8.01 1.36 8.43
C PHE A 120 8.71 0.03 8.17
N ALA A 121 7.98 -1.06 8.42
CA ALA A 121 8.41 -2.44 8.15
C ALA A 121 7.43 -3.16 7.21
N VAL A 122 7.91 -4.20 6.52
CA VAL A 122 7.08 -5.11 5.72
C VAL A 122 7.20 -6.52 6.27
N VAL A 123 6.05 -7.13 6.55
CA VAL A 123 5.89 -8.52 6.95
C VAL A 123 5.19 -9.24 5.81
N VAL A 124 5.71 -10.39 5.39
CA VAL A 124 5.01 -11.31 4.49
C VAL A 124 4.58 -12.50 5.32
N ALA A 125 3.26 -12.74 5.37
CA ALA A 125 2.69 -13.83 6.14
C ALA A 125 2.10 -14.90 5.21
N GLY A 126 2.38 -16.17 5.52
CA GLY A 126 1.94 -17.29 4.70
C GLY A 126 3.00 -17.74 3.69
N ARG A 127 2.58 -18.65 2.81
CA ARG A 127 3.39 -19.04 1.66
C ARG A 127 3.43 -17.89 0.65
N PRO A 128 4.55 -17.70 -0.08
CA PRO A 128 4.59 -16.76 -1.19
C PRO A 128 3.42 -17.04 -2.16
N PHE A 129 2.59 -16.03 -2.38
CA PHE A 129 1.43 -16.11 -3.27
C PHE A 129 1.76 -15.74 -4.72
N HIS A 130 3.00 -15.29 -4.99
CA HIS A 130 3.48 -14.97 -6.33
C HIS A 130 4.98 -15.26 -6.44
N PRO A 131 5.48 -15.80 -7.57
CA PRO A 131 6.91 -16.11 -7.77
C PRO A 131 7.81 -14.88 -7.73
N ASP A 132 7.31 -13.71 -8.15
CA ASP A 132 8.08 -12.46 -8.19
C ASP A 132 8.05 -11.68 -6.86
N LEU A 133 7.52 -12.27 -5.78
CA LEU A 133 7.57 -11.67 -4.45
C LEU A 133 9.00 -11.71 -3.90
N LEU A 134 9.72 -10.60 -4.09
CA LEU A 134 11.13 -10.41 -3.80
C LEU A 134 11.31 -9.19 -2.88
N VAL A 135 10.55 -9.16 -1.78
CA VAL A 135 10.66 -8.10 -0.78
C VAL A 135 12.09 -8.09 -0.25
N VAL A 136 12.69 -6.90 -0.16
CA VAL A 136 14.01 -6.74 0.45
C VAL A 136 13.85 -6.60 1.97
N ASP A 137 14.61 -7.39 2.72
CA ASP A 137 14.58 -7.48 4.19
C ASP A 137 13.18 -7.71 4.81
N PRO A 138 12.35 -8.65 4.29
CA PRO A 138 11.04 -8.91 4.84
C PRO A 138 11.16 -9.65 6.16
N ILE A 139 10.22 -9.37 7.07
CA ILE A 139 9.92 -10.27 8.17
C ILE A 139 9.00 -11.36 7.61
N LEU A 140 9.52 -12.59 7.50
CA LEU A 140 8.74 -13.74 7.05
C LEU A 140 8.11 -14.45 8.24
N VAL A 141 6.81 -14.69 8.17
CA VAL A 141 6.08 -15.50 9.14
C VAL A 141 5.29 -16.58 8.42
N GLU A 142 5.30 -17.81 8.92
CA GLU A 142 4.59 -18.93 8.29
C GLU A 142 3.07 -18.73 8.37
N ARG A 143 2.59 -18.22 9.50
CA ARG A 143 1.17 -17.91 9.70
C ARG A 143 1.02 -16.51 10.26
N LEU A 144 -0.12 -15.89 9.95
CA LEU A 144 -0.43 -14.55 10.45
C LEU A 144 -0.53 -14.51 11.99
N ASP A 145 -0.93 -15.61 12.61
CA ASP A 145 -0.97 -15.78 14.08
C ASP A 145 0.41 -15.78 14.74
N ASP A 146 1.46 -16.14 13.99
CA ASP A 146 2.84 -16.21 14.52
C ASP A 146 3.50 -14.83 14.54
N PHE A 147 2.88 -13.83 13.90
CA PHE A 147 3.39 -12.47 13.89
C PHE A 147 3.15 -11.79 15.24
N ASP A 148 4.26 -11.48 15.91
CA ASP A 148 4.27 -10.68 17.13
C ASP A 148 4.79 -9.24 16.84
N PRO A 149 3.90 -8.22 16.87
CA PRO A 149 4.27 -6.83 16.67
C PRO A 149 5.25 -6.27 17.71
N ALA A 150 5.42 -6.92 18.86
CA ALA A 150 6.40 -6.53 19.86
C ALA A 150 7.84 -6.71 19.37
N ARG A 151 8.06 -7.59 18.37
CA ARG A 151 9.38 -7.87 17.79
C ARG A 151 9.84 -6.84 16.75
N LEU A 152 8.98 -5.90 16.37
CA LEU A 152 9.35 -4.79 15.50
C LEU A 152 10.30 -3.83 16.23
N ALA A 153 11.26 -3.27 15.50
CA ALA A 153 12.19 -2.29 16.04
C ALA A 153 11.48 -1.02 16.53
N ASP A 154 12.02 -0.36 17.54
CA ASP A 154 11.37 0.76 18.22
C ASP A 154 11.13 1.99 17.35
N HIS A 155 11.90 2.14 16.27
CA HIS A 155 11.76 3.26 15.32
C HIS A 155 10.67 3.02 14.26
N VAL A 156 10.04 1.84 14.23
CA VAL A 156 8.98 1.48 13.28
C VAL A 156 7.64 2.01 13.77
N ASP A 157 7.12 3.02 13.07
CA ASP A 157 5.83 3.63 13.35
C ASP A 157 4.68 2.89 12.63
N VAL A 158 4.97 2.32 11.45
CA VAL A 158 3.99 1.60 10.60
C VAL A 158 4.52 0.24 10.17
N CYS A 159 3.68 -0.79 10.17
CA CYS A 159 4.03 -2.12 9.68
C CYS A 159 2.98 -2.56 8.66
N PHE A 160 3.41 -2.86 7.44
CA PHE A 160 2.56 -3.46 6.43
C PHE A 160 2.65 -4.98 6.53
N VAL A 161 1.51 -5.65 6.64
CA VAL A 161 1.46 -7.11 6.68
C VAL A 161 0.78 -7.59 5.42
N VAL A 162 1.55 -8.14 4.48
CA VAL A 162 1.06 -8.62 3.19
C VAL A 162 0.76 -10.11 3.30
N CYS A 163 -0.49 -10.49 3.02
CA CYS A 163 -0.89 -11.90 3.04
C CYS A 163 -2.00 -12.21 2.03
N ALA A 164 -1.97 -13.41 1.48
CA ALA A 164 -3.13 -14.03 0.85
C ALA A 164 -3.87 -14.82 1.93
N LEU A 165 -5.17 -14.61 2.11
CA LEU A 165 -5.94 -15.39 3.07
C LEU A 165 -6.15 -16.79 2.54
N THR A 166 -5.83 -17.78 3.36
CA THR A 166 -5.95 -19.19 2.99
C THR A 166 -6.78 -19.97 4.01
N ALA A 167 -7.00 -19.41 5.19
CA ALA A 167 -7.77 -20.02 6.26
C ALA A 167 -8.69 -19.01 6.97
N PRO A 168 -9.86 -19.46 7.50
CA PRO A 168 -10.72 -18.62 8.34
C PRO A 168 -10.03 -18.04 9.59
N ALA A 169 -9.00 -18.72 10.11
CA ALA A 169 -8.20 -18.23 11.23
C ALA A 169 -7.49 -16.90 10.92
N ASP A 170 -7.17 -16.66 9.64
CA ASP A 170 -6.50 -15.44 9.20
C ASP A 170 -7.39 -14.21 9.44
N ALA A 171 -8.72 -14.33 9.32
CA ALA A 171 -9.65 -13.23 9.57
C ALA A 171 -9.60 -12.75 11.03
N GLN A 172 -9.50 -13.68 11.99
CA GLN A 172 -9.36 -13.33 13.41
C GLN A 172 -8.00 -12.68 13.67
N ALA A 173 -6.93 -13.18 13.05
CA ALA A 173 -5.60 -12.59 13.16
C ALA A 173 -5.56 -11.16 12.58
N ILE A 174 -6.16 -10.92 11.41
CA ILE A 174 -6.31 -9.58 10.80
C ILE A 174 -7.02 -8.63 11.77
N HIS A 175 -8.12 -9.07 12.39
CA HIS A 175 -8.87 -8.23 13.33
C HIS A 175 -7.99 -7.82 14.53
N ARG A 176 -7.24 -8.76 15.11
CA ARG A 176 -6.29 -8.47 16.20
C ARG A 176 -5.16 -7.54 15.74
N LEU A 177 -4.66 -7.70 14.51
CA LEU A 177 -3.59 -6.85 13.98
C LEU A 177 -4.08 -5.43 13.68
N SER A 178 -5.31 -5.29 13.20
CA SER A 178 -5.94 -4.00 12.86
C SER A 178 -6.38 -3.20 14.08
N THR A 179 -6.40 -3.81 15.26
CA THR A 179 -6.73 -3.14 16.51
C THR A 179 -5.66 -2.07 16.82
N PRO A 180 -6.04 -0.80 17.06
CA PRO A 180 -5.09 0.28 17.32
C PRO A 180 -4.16 -0.04 18.50
N ARG A 181 -2.85 0.18 18.31
CA ARG A 181 -1.84 0.10 19.37
C ARG A 181 -1.19 1.48 19.58
N PRO A 182 -0.84 1.87 20.82
CA PRO A 182 -0.09 3.10 21.05
C PRO A 182 1.26 3.07 20.33
N GLY A 183 1.58 4.14 19.59
CA GLY A 183 2.90 4.33 18.96
C GLY A 183 3.23 3.43 17.77
N ARG A 184 2.46 2.37 17.51
CA ARG A 184 2.67 1.48 16.36
C ARG A 184 1.38 1.21 15.63
N ARG A 185 1.46 1.27 14.32
CA ARG A 185 0.35 1.00 13.42
C ARG A 185 0.63 -0.24 12.60
N ILE A 186 -0.37 -1.10 12.44
CA ILE A 186 -0.31 -2.23 11.52
C ILE A 186 -1.37 -2.05 10.44
N VAL A 187 -0.98 -2.22 9.19
CA VAL A 187 -1.82 -2.09 8.00
C VAL A 187 -1.76 -3.41 7.24
N PRO A 188 -2.76 -4.28 7.40
CA PRO A 188 -2.85 -5.50 6.60
C PRO A 188 -3.13 -5.15 5.13
N ILE A 189 -2.42 -5.81 4.21
CA ILE A 189 -2.65 -5.79 2.77
C ILE A 189 -3.06 -7.21 2.37
N LEU A 190 -4.36 -7.37 2.09
CA LEU A 190 -4.97 -8.68 1.87
C LEU A 190 -5.09 -8.94 0.37
N VAL A 191 -4.45 -9.99 -0.12
CA VAL A 191 -4.44 -10.38 -1.53
C VAL A 191 -5.37 -11.58 -1.73
N ASP A 192 -6.68 -11.33 -1.66
CA ASP A 192 -7.71 -12.37 -1.77
C ASP A 192 -9.10 -11.75 -2.08
N GLU A 193 -10.14 -12.55 -2.34
CA GLU A 193 -11.51 -12.11 -2.69
C GLU A 193 -12.35 -11.60 -1.50
N VAL A 194 -11.70 -10.96 -0.53
CA VAL A 194 -12.27 -10.63 0.78
C VAL A 194 -13.12 -9.35 0.72
N VAL A 195 -13.97 -9.20 1.74
CA VAL A 195 -14.92 -8.11 2.00
C VAL A 195 -14.33 -6.71 1.76
N ALA A 196 -15.20 -5.80 1.33
CA ALA A 196 -14.93 -4.38 1.17
C ALA A 196 -14.12 -3.79 2.34
N ALA A 197 -13.04 -3.09 1.99
CA ALA A 197 -12.27 -2.26 2.89
C ALA A 197 -12.37 -0.81 2.44
N ASP A 198 -12.09 0.11 3.35
CA ASP A 198 -12.05 1.54 3.05
C ASP A 198 -11.08 1.86 1.91
N TRP A 199 -9.99 1.11 1.83
CA TRP A 199 -9.02 1.17 0.75
C TRP A 199 -9.02 -0.16 0.01
N SER A 200 -9.43 -0.15 -1.25
CA SER A 200 -9.57 -1.35 -2.07
C SER A 200 -9.02 -1.14 -3.47
N LEU A 201 -8.33 -2.17 -3.95
CA LEU A 201 -7.75 -2.27 -5.28
C LEU A 201 -8.39 -3.47 -5.98
N PHE A 202 -8.93 -3.26 -7.18
CA PHE A 202 -9.52 -4.29 -8.01
C PHE A 202 -8.74 -4.43 -9.32
N ALA A 203 -8.06 -5.55 -9.47
CA ALA A 203 -7.15 -5.83 -10.58
C ALA A 203 -7.82 -6.71 -11.66
N ARG A 204 -7.82 -6.27 -12.92
CA ARG A 204 -8.54 -6.92 -14.03
C ARG A 204 -7.86 -6.79 -15.38
#